data_AF-A0AAD7H2E2-F1
#
_entry.id   AF-A0AAD7H2E2-F1
#
_cell.length_a   1.000
_cell.length_b   1.000
_cell.length_c   1.000
_cell.angle_alpha   90.00
_cell.angle_beta   90.00
_cell.angle_gamma   90.00
#
_symmetry.space_group_name_H-M   'P 1'
#
loop_
_entity.id
_entity.type
_entity.pdbx_description
1 polymer ?
#
loop_
_entity_poly.entity_id
_entity_poly.type
_entity_poly.pdbx_seq_one_letter_code
_entity_poly.pdbx_strand_id
1 'polypeptide(L)'
;MAIDLLVPNPLTHRYRHDLESLFYVILWIITSYHDGKRVDKPPLREWKYLGMQRLQERKLAFLAQLLPLATANFTLIHQNWVVPFLVAIPAYAASAPPFDYETLGGHVSFDKFAEIMEQEF
;
A
#
# COMPACT_ATOMS: atom_id res chain seq x y z
N MET A 1 -3.48 -4.53 8.37
CA MET A 1 -3.43 -3.51 7.32
C MET A 1 -3.55 -2.13 7.98
N ALA A 2 -2.80 -1.10 7.56
CA ALA A 2 -3.00 0.30 7.92
C ALA A 2 -4.46 0.74 7.76
N ILE A 3 -5.19 0.16 6.81
CA ILE A 3 -6.63 0.37 6.65
C ILE A 3 -7.44 -0.06 7.89
N ASP A 4 -6.94 -1.05 8.65
CA ASP A 4 -7.55 -1.54 9.89
C ASP A 4 -7.40 -0.53 11.04
N LEU A 5 -6.51 0.45 10.88
CA LEU A 5 -6.32 1.53 11.84
C LEU A 5 -7.30 2.69 11.64
N LEU A 6 -8.04 2.72 10.52
CA LEU A 6 -8.99 3.79 10.19
C LEU A 6 -10.36 3.57 10.85
N VAL A 7 -10.37 3.17 12.12
CA VAL A 7 -11.57 2.93 12.93
C VAL A 7 -11.44 3.63 14.30
N PRO A 8 -12.54 3.93 15.01
CA PRO A 8 -12.49 4.70 16.27
C PRO A 8 -11.64 4.06 17.38
N ASN A 9 -11.57 2.72 17.43
CA ASN A 9 -10.77 1.96 18.38
C ASN A 9 -9.90 0.96 17.62
N PRO A 10 -8.75 1.39 17.08
CA PRO A 10 -7.92 0.53 16.24
C PRO A 10 -7.25 -0.56 17.07
N LEU A 11 -6.97 -1.70 16.43
CA LEU A 11 -6.08 -2.71 17.00
C LEU A 11 -4.68 -2.15 17.22
N THR A 12 -3.88 -2.81 18.05
CA THR A 12 -2.47 -2.46 18.26
C THR A 12 -1.76 -2.27 16.92
N HIS A 13 -1.06 -1.13 16.81
CA HIS A 13 -0.23 -0.82 15.66
C HIS A 13 0.86 -1.89 15.45
N ARG A 14 1.14 -2.26 14.20
CA ARG A 14 2.09 -3.32 13.84
C ARG A 14 2.88 -2.89 12.61
N TYR A 15 4.08 -3.44 12.43
CA TYR A 15 4.98 -3.14 11.31
C TYR A 15 4.32 -3.25 9.91
N ARG A 16 3.44 -4.23 9.70
CA ARG A 16 2.65 -4.36 8.45
C ARG A 16 1.81 -3.11 8.12
N HIS A 17 1.43 -2.31 9.11
CA HIS A 17 0.71 -1.06 8.91
C HIS A 17 1.63 0.03 8.36
N ASP A 18 2.92 0.03 8.72
CA ASP A 18 3.91 0.95 8.17
C ASP A 18 4.22 0.62 6.71
N LEU A 19 4.37 -0.67 6.37
CA LEU A 19 4.58 -1.11 4.99
C LEU A 19 3.43 -0.71 4.07
N GLU A 20 2.18 -0.91 4.50
CA GLU A 20 1.03 -0.48 3.72
C GLU A 20 0.91 1.05 3.66
N SER A 21 1.28 1.76 4.73
CA SER A 21 1.32 3.23 4.70
C SER A 21 2.34 3.74 3.69
N LEU A 22 3.52 3.12 3.62
CA LEU A 22 4.54 3.40 2.62
C LEU A 22 4.01 3.14 1.20
N PHE A 23 3.32 2.02 0.98
CA PHE A 23 2.66 1.73 -0.29
C PHE A 23 1.69 2.84 -0.71
N TYR A 24 0.83 3.31 0.20
CA TYR A 24 -0.10 4.41 -0.11
C TYR A 24 0.61 5.73 -0.42
N VAL A 25 1.75 6.00 0.21
CA VAL A 25 2.57 7.19 -0.09
C VAL A 25 3.18 7.08 -1.48
N ILE A 26 3.80 5.94 -1.83
CA ILE A 26 4.36 5.69 -3.16
C ILE A 26 3.26 5.84 -4.22
N LEU A 27 2.12 5.22 -4.00
CA LEU A 27 0.96 5.31 -4.88
C LEU A 27 0.50 6.76 -5.08
N TRP A 28 0.41 7.54 -4.00
CA TRP A 28 0.06 8.96 -4.09
C TRP A 28 1.08 9.74 -4.92
N ILE A 29 2.39 9.47 -4.76
CA ILE A 29 3.45 10.13 -5.53
C ILE A 29 3.33 9.79 -7.01
N ILE A 30 3.30 8.50 -7.37
CA ILE A 30 3.36 8.07 -8.78
C ILE A 30 2.11 8.47 -9.58
N THR A 31 0.98 8.69 -8.90
CA THR A 31 -0.27 9.15 -9.51
C THR A 31 -0.42 10.67 -9.47
N SER A 32 0.38 11.37 -8.64
CA SER A 32 0.27 12.82 -8.47
C SER A 32 1.35 13.62 -9.17
N TYR A 33 2.43 12.99 -9.64
CA TYR A 33 3.55 13.68 -10.28
C TYR A 33 3.84 13.13 -11.68
N HIS A 34 4.24 14.02 -12.57
CA HIS A 34 4.74 13.74 -13.91
C HIS A 34 5.86 14.74 -14.23
N ASP A 35 7.01 14.27 -14.71
CA ASP A 35 8.20 15.11 -14.97
C ASP A 35 8.59 16.06 -13.82
N GLY A 36 8.55 15.56 -12.58
CA GLY A 36 8.89 16.34 -11.38
C GLY A 36 7.87 17.42 -11.01
N LYS A 37 6.77 17.54 -11.76
CA LYS A 37 5.69 18.49 -11.49
C LYS A 37 4.43 17.76 -11.03
N ARG A 38 3.68 18.40 -10.14
CA ARG A 38 2.39 17.88 -9.69
C ARG A 38 1.35 18.03 -10.81
N VAL A 39 0.56 16.98 -11.07
CA VAL A 39 -0.55 17.05 -12.03
C VAL A 39 -1.72 17.83 -11.44
N ASP A 40 -2.47 18.57 -12.28
CA ASP A 40 -3.53 19.49 -11.83
C ASP A 40 -4.70 18.79 -11.10
N LYS A 41 -5.04 17.57 -11.52
CA LYS A 41 -6.16 16.80 -10.98
C LYS A 41 -5.70 15.37 -10.65
N PRO A 42 -4.90 15.18 -9.59
CA PRO A 42 -4.38 13.86 -9.28
C PRO A 42 -5.51 12.92 -8.88
N PRO A 43 -5.47 11.63 -9.30
CA PRO A 43 -6.53 10.66 -9.01
C PRO A 43 -6.87 10.55 -7.51
N LEU A 44 -5.87 10.67 -6.64
CA LEU A 44 -6.01 10.50 -5.19
C LEU A 44 -6.09 11.82 -4.41
N ARG A 45 -6.37 12.94 -5.10
CA ARG A 45 -6.37 14.29 -4.50
C ARG A 45 -7.28 14.48 -3.29
N GLU A 46 -8.34 13.69 -3.21
CA GLU A 46 -9.37 13.82 -2.18
C GLU A 46 -8.96 13.16 -0.87
N TRP A 47 -8.02 12.21 -0.87
CA TRP A 47 -7.64 11.45 0.34
C TRP A 47 -7.23 12.34 1.52
N LYS A 48 -6.60 13.49 1.25
CA LYS A 48 -6.21 14.49 2.26
C LYS A 48 -7.37 15.22 2.94
N TYR A 49 -8.59 15.11 2.40
CA TYR A 49 -9.77 15.83 2.87
C TYR A 49 -10.86 14.89 3.39
N LEU A 50 -10.65 13.58 3.30
CA LEU A 50 -11.61 12.58 3.76
C LEU A 50 -11.43 12.32 5.25
N GLY A 51 -12.55 12.22 5.98
CA GLY A 51 -12.55 11.63 7.32
C GLY A 51 -12.21 10.14 7.27
N MET A 52 -11.83 9.57 8.42
CA MET A 52 -11.28 8.20 8.53
C MET A 52 -12.13 7.13 7.83
N GLN A 53 -13.44 7.09 8.11
CA GLN A 53 -14.36 6.11 7.50
C GLN A 53 -14.36 6.20 5.97
N ARG A 54 -14.49 7.42 5.43
CA ARG A 54 -14.58 7.63 3.98
C ARG A 54 -13.25 7.36 3.29
N LEU A 55 -12.14 7.64 3.96
CA LEU A 55 -10.80 7.26 3.49
C LEU A 55 -10.63 5.74 3.46
N GLN A 56 -11.12 5.03 4.47
CA GLN A 56 -11.11 3.58 4.55
C GLN A 56 -11.88 2.95 3.37
N GLU A 57 -13.11 3.40 3.14
CA GLU A 57 -13.95 2.94 2.02
C GLU A 57 -13.26 3.16 0.66
N ARG A 58 -12.64 4.33 0.46
CA ARG A 58 -11.89 4.62 -0.78
C ARG A 58 -10.67 3.74 -0.97
N LYS A 59 -9.91 3.46 0.09
CA LYS A 59 -8.75 2.56 0.02
C LYS A 59 -9.17 1.11 -0.25
N LEU A 60 -10.26 0.63 0.35
CA LEU A 60 -10.81 -0.71 0.05
C LEU A 60 -11.29 -0.81 -1.39
N ALA A 61 -12.03 0.19 -1.88
CA ALA A 61 -12.48 0.23 -3.26
C ALA A 61 -11.30 0.26 -4.25
N PHE A 62 -10.22 0.93 -3.88
CA PHE A 62 -8.98 0.97 -4.65
C PHE A 62 -8.31 -0.41 -4.73
N LEU A 63 -8.18 -1.13 -3.60
CA LEU A 63 -7.63 -2.50 -3.60
C LEU A 63 -8.45 -3.47 -4.46
N ALA A 64 -9.74 -3.19 -4.66
CA ALA A 64 -10.65 -4.00 -5.46
C ALA A 64 -10.73 -3.61 -6.95
N GLN A 65 -10.11 -2.51 -7.39
CA GLN A 65 -10.21 -1.98 -8.75
C GLN A 65 -8.86 -1.94 -9.48
N LEU A 66 -8.90 -1.92 -10.82
CA LEU A 66 -7.71 -1.69 -11.64
C LEU A 66 -7.04 -0.36 -11.25
N LEU A 67 -5.74 -0.44 -10.99
CA LEU A 67 -4.90 0.69 -10.60
C LEU A 67 -5.07 1.87 -11.58
N PRO A 68 -5.18 3.12 -11.08
CA PRO A 68 -5.02 4.28 -11.95
C PRO A 68 -3.62 4.20 -12.58
N LEU A 69 -3.58 4.30 -13.92
CA LEU A 69 -2.34 4.25 -14.67
C LEU A 69 -1.33 5.23 -14.06
N ALA A 70 -0.16 4.72 -13.69
CA ALA A 70 0.96 5.57 -13.33
C ALA A 70 1.29 6.51 -14.50
N THR A 71 1.81 7.69 -14.18
CA THR A 71 2.31 8.58 -15.24
C THR A 71 3.51 7.90 -15.93
N ALA A 72 3.82 8.28 -17.18
CA ALA A 72 4.78 7.53 -18.01
C ALA A 72 6.12 7.22 -17.31
N ASN A 73 6.60 8.12 -16.47
CA ASN A 73 7.88 8.00 -15.74
C ASN A 73 7.85 7.02 -14.56
N PHE A 74 6.67 6.62 -14.11
CA PHE A 74 6.51 5.72 -12.97
C PHE A 74 5.95 4.35 -13.35
N THR A 75 5.95 4.03 -14.65
CA THR A 75 5.54 2.73 -15.18
C THR A 75 6.34 1.58 -14.58
N LEU A 76 7.66 1.73 -14.41
CA LEU A 76 8.52 0.73 -13.76
C LEU A 76 8.17 0.52 -12.28
N ILE A 77 7.94 1.60 -11.50
CA ILE A 77 7.54 1.47 -10.09
C ILE A 77 6.14 0.85 -10.00
N HIS A 78 5.24 1.22 -10.91
CA HIS A 78 3.89 0.66 -10.95
C HIS A 78 3.90 -0.85 -11.23
N GLN A 79 4.64 -1.27 -12.25
CA GLN A 79 4.78 -2.69 -12.61
C GLN A 79 5.53 -3.46 -11.53
N ASN A 80 6.64 -2.91 -11.06
CA ASN A 80 7.55 -3.70 -10.22
C ASN A 80 7.20 -3.66 -8.74
N TRP A 81 6.48 -2.65 -8.27
CA TRP A 81 6.18 -2.47 -6.85
C TRP A 81 4.70 -2.51 -6.55
N VAL A 82 3.88 -1.79 -7.31
CA VAL A 82 2.46 -1.64 -6.97
C VAL A 82 1.69 -2.93 -7.23
N VAL A 83 1.94 -3.59 -8.37
CA VAL A 83 1.26 -4.85 -8.72
C VAL A 83 1.62 -5.99 -7.74
N PRO A 84 2.91 -6.30 -7.47
CA PRO A 84 3.25 -7.37 -6.52
C PRO A 84 2.71 -7.10 -5.12
N PHE A 85 2.71 -5.84 -4.66
CA PHE A 85 2.18 -5.48 -3.34
C PHE A 85 0.68 -5.79 -3.23
N LEU A 86 -0.11 -5.51 -4.28
CA LEU A 86 -1.53 -5.83 -4.31
C LEU A 86 -1.82 -7.34 -4.28
N VAL A 87 -0.93 -8.16 -4.85
CA VAL A 87 -1.08 -9.61 -4.90
C VAL A 87 -0.60 -10.28 -3.60
N ALA A 88 0.54 -9.84 -3.06
CA ALA A 88 1.18 -10.45 -1.89
C ALA A 88 0.41 -10.20 -0.59
N ILE A 89 -0.21 -9.02 -0.45
CA ILE A 89 -0.90 -8.60 0.77
C ILE A 89 -2.09 -9.52 1.13
N PRO A 90 -3.05 -9.82 0.21
CA PRO A 90 -4.16 -10.73 0.50
C PRO A 90 -3.67 -12.16 0.77
N ALA A 91 -2.67 -12.64 0.03
CA ALA A 91 -2.10 -13.97 0.19
C ALA A 91 -1.44 -14.15 1.57
N TYR A 92 -0.73 -13.13 2.03
CA TYR A 92 -0.10 -13.13 3.35
C TYR A 92 -1.14 -13.06 4.49
N ALA A 93 -2.22 -12.29 4.32
CA ALA A 93 -3.27 -12.18 5.33
C ALA A 93 -4.01 -13.52 5.60
N ALA A 94 -4.04 -14.42 4.61
CA ALA A 94 -4.75 -15.69 4.68
C ALA A 94 -3.98 -16.82 5.42
N SER A 95 -2.68 -16.69 5.67
CA SER A 95 -1.80 -17.82 6.07
C SER A 95 -1.19 -17.74 7.49
N ALA A 96 -1.60 -16.81 8.35
CA ALA A 96 -0.81 -16.44 9.54
C ALA A 96 -0.83 -17.45 10.75
N PRO A 97 0.33 -17.99 11.20
CA PRO A 97 0.53 -18.80 12.43
C PRO A 97 0.63 -17.92 13.73
N PRO A 98 0.76 -18.49 14.97
CA PRO A 98 0.87 -17.69 16.20
C PRO A 98 2.10 -16.77 16.17
N PHE A 99 1.86 -15.49 16.48
CA PHE A 99 2.49 -14.37 15.79
C PHE A 99 3.50 -13.64 16.68
N ASP A 100 4.74 -13.49 16.24
CA ASP A 100 5.63 -12.48 16.82
C ASP A 100 5.29 -11.11 16.24
N TYR A 101 4.93 -10.18 17.11
CA TYR A 101 4.31 -8.90 16.75
C TYR A 101 5.31 -7.83 16.30
N GLU A 102 6.61 -8.04 16.52
CA GLU A 102 7.64 -7.09 16.16
C GLU A 102 8.09 -7.27 14.70
N THR A 103 8.26 -8.52 14.26
CA THR A 103 8.74 -8.85 12.91
C THR A 103 7.78 -9.70 12.07
N LEU A 104 6.53 -9.83 12.54
CA LEU A 104 5.57 -10.82 12.04
C LEU A 104 6.13 -12.26 12.09
N GLY A 105 6.82 -12.65 13.16
CA GLY A 105 7.44 -13.99 13.23
C GLY A 105 8.70 -14.14 12.39
N GLY A 106 9.41 -13.05 12.10
CA GLY A 106 10.58 -13.02 11.22
C GLY A 106 10.22 -13.15 9.74
N HIS A 107 8.92 -13.15 9.40
CA HIS A 107 8.43 -13.45 8.05
C HIS A 107 8.35 -12.25 7.12
N VAL A 108 8.45 -11.01 7.63
CA VAL A 108 8.48 -9.82 6.77
C VAL A 108 9.41 -8.77 7.40
N SER A 109 10.72 -8.92 7.19
CA SER A 109 11.69 -7.82 7.34
C SER A 109 11.72 -6.98 6.07
N PHE A 110 12.40 -5.82 6.09
CA PHE A 110 12.68 -5.07 4.84
C PHE A 110 13.41 -5.97 3.83
N ASP A 111 14.36 -6.77 4.30
CA ASP A 111 15.09 -7.72 3.45
C ASP A 111 14.18 -8.81 2.88
N LYS A 112 13.26 -9.35 3.68
CA LYS A 112 12.29 -10.34 3.19
C LYS A 112 11.29 -9.74 2.21
N PHE A 113 10.87 -8.50 2.46
CA PHE A 113 10.06 -7.75 1.53
C PHE A 113 10.83 -7.53 0.23
N ALA A 114 12.08 -7.07 0.29
CA ALA A 114 12.95 -6.95 -0.88
C ALA A 114 13.13 -8.29 -1.61
N GLU A 115 13.34 -9.40 -0.91
CA GLU A 115 13.41 -10.75 -1.51
C GLU A 115 12.10 -11.15 -2.22
N ILE A 116 10.93 -10.91 -1.61
CA ILE A 116 9.63 -11.18 -2.24
C ILE A 116 9.45 -10.31 -3.50
N MET A 117 9.88 -9.05 -3.41
CA MET A 117 9.90 -8.17 -4.57
C MET A 117 10.85 -8.67 -5.65
N GLU A 118 12.01 -9.24 -5.31
CA GLU A 118 13.01 -9.74 -6.27
C GLU A 118 12.65 -11.10 -6.90
N GLN A 119 11.93 -11.98 -6.19
CA GLN A 119 11.59 -13.33 -6.68
C GLN A 119 10.46 -13.37 -7.72
N GLU A 120 9.69 -12.29 -7.86
CA GLU A 120 8.62 -12.14 -8.85
C GLU A 120 9.13 -11.50 -10.18
N PHE A 121 10.45 -11.36 -10.36
CA PHE A 121 11.12 -10.87 -11.58
C PHE A 121 12.12 -11.87 -12.19
#